data_AF-A0A920TQF7-F1
#
_entry.id   AF-A0A920TQF7-F1
#
_cell.length_a   1.000
_cell.length_b   1.000
_cell.length_c   1.000
_cell.angle_alpha   90.00
_cell.angle_beta   90.00
_cell.angle_gamma   90.00
#
_symmetry.space_group_name_H-M   'P 1'
#
loop_
_entity.id
_entity.type
_entity.pdbx_description
1 polymer ?
#
loop_
_entity_poly.entity_id
_entity_poly.type
_entity_poly.pdbx_seq_one_letter_code
_entity_poly.pdbx_strand_id
1 'polypeptide(L)'
;MGAQKATLNIMVGGSKKAFEKALPLLKVMGKNIFHAGDLGSGNGAKICNNMALGIAMIAASESLMLAKRLNIDIKKVHEIMKNASGNSWPISVYPPLPGLIDGHPLIIIIVQVSLQE
;
A
#
# COMPACT_ATOMS: atom_id res chain seq x y z
N MET A 1 -14.32 3.94 1.36
CA MET A 1 -15.13 3.10 0.44
C MET A 1 -14.94 1.58 0.62
N GLY A 2 -13.80 1.05 1.10
CA GLY A 2 -13.60 -0.41 1.22
C GLY A 2 -14.53 -1.13 2.20
N ALA A 3 -14.87 -0.52 3.33
CA ALA A 3 -15.81 -1.09 4.32
C ALA A 3 -17.22 -1.27 3.77
N GLN A 4 -17.74 -0.24 3.08
CA GLN A 4 -19.05 -0.27 2.43
C GLN A 4 -19.12 -1.30 1.29
N LYS A 5 -17.98 -1.59 0.65
CA LYS A 5 -17.88 -2.58 -0.42
C LYS A 5 -17.52 -3.98 0.09
N ALA A 6 -17.46 -4.18 1.41
CA ALA A 6 -17.02 -5.43 2.04
C ALA A 6 -15.64 -5.94 1.57
N THR A 7 -14.71 -5.04 1.22
CA THR A 7 -13.41 -5.39 0.64
C THR A 7 -12.23 -5.18 1.58
N LEU A 8 -12.46 -5.00 2.88
CA LEU A 8 -11.36 -4.74 3.81
C LEU A 8 -10.47 -5.97 4.01
N ASN A 9 -9.19 -5.71 4.18
CA ASN A 9 -8.25 -6.66 4.78
C ASN A 9 -8.22 -6.39 6.29
N ILE A 10 -8.66 -7.35 7.09
CA ILE A 10 -8.80 -7.23 8.54
C ILE A 10 -7.80 -8.16 9.21
N MET A 11 -6.96 -7.60 10.09
CA MET A 11 -5.97 -8.33 10.90
C MET A 11 -6.42 -8.30 12.35
N VAL A 12 -6.67 -9.45 12.97
CA VAL A 12 -7.25 -9.56 14.31
C VAL A 12 -6.26 -10.23 15.26
N GLY A 13 -5.98 -9.59 16.40
CA GLY A 13 -5.25 -10.20 17.51
C GLY A 13 -6.19 -10.48 18.69
N GLY A 14 -6.09 -11.64 19.30
CA GLY A 14 -6.90 -12.06 20.44
C GLY A 14 -7.03 -13.58 20.53
N SER A 15 -7.73 -14.08 21.55
CA SER A 15 -7.93 -15.53 21.67
C SER A 15 -8.72 -16.08 20.49
N LYS A 16 -8.44 -17.33 20.10
CA LYS A 16 -9.15 -18.02 19.01
C LYS A 16 -10.67 -18.02 19.22
N LYS A 17 -11.12 -18.23 20.46
CA LYS A 17 -12.54 -18.20 20.84
C LYS A 17 -13.18 -16.83 20.62
N ALA A 18 -12.48 -15.74 20.93
CA ALA A 18 -12.97 -14.39 20.67
C ALA A 18 -13.00 -14.07 19.16
N PHE A 19 -11.96 -14.52 18.43
CA PHE A 19 -11.91 -14.40 16.98
C PHE A 19 -13.09 -15.10 16.29
N GLU A 20 -13.36 -16.36 16.64
CA GLU A 20 -14.46 -17.15 16.07
C GLU A 20 -15.83 -16.50 16.34
N LYS A 21 -16.03 -15.93 17.53
CA LYS A 21 -17.24 -15.18 17.86
C LYS A 21 -17.39 -13.89 17.04
N ALA A 22 -16.29 -13.19 16.77
CA ALA A 22 -16.29 -11.94 16.01
C ALA A 22 -16.35 -12.15 14.49
N LEU A 23 -15.90 -13.31 14.00
CA LEU A 23 -15.76 -13.62 12.58
C LEU A 23 -17.03 -13.36 11.74
N PRO A 24 -18.26 -13.71 12.17
CA PRO A 24 -19.46 -13.43 11.39
C PRO A 24 -19.66 -11.95 11.11
N LEU A 25 -19.38 -11.08 12.09
CA LEU A 25 -19.48 -9.62 11.94
C LEU A 25 -18.38 -9.07 11.04
N LEU A 26 -17.15 -9.57 11.21
CA LEU A 26 -16.00 -9.13 10.40
C LEU A 26 -16.19 -9.45 8.91
N LYS A 27 -16.84 -10.58 8.59
CA LYS A 27 -17.17 -10.98 7.21
C LYS A 27 -18.13 -10.04 6.49
N VAL A 28 -18.91 -9.23 7.21
CA VAL A 28 -19.80 -8.24 6.59
C VAL A 28 -18.99 -7.09 5.97
N MET A 29 -17.80 -6.80 6.51
CA MET A 29 -16.98 -5.65 6.11
C MET A 29 -15.69 -6.04 5.37
N GLY A 30 -15.21 -7.26 5.58
CA GLY A 30 -13.91 -7.72 5.13
C GLY A 30 -13.98 -8.82 4.08
N LYS A 31 -13.13 -8.71 3.06
CA LYS A 31 -12.89 -9.78 2.08
C LYS A 31 -11.84 -10.77 2.60
N ASN A 32 -10.78 -10.27 3.21
CA ASN A 32 -9.72 -11.09 3.78
C ASN A 32 -9.62 -10.83 5.28
N ILE A 33 -9.74 -11.88 6.09
CA ILE A 33 -9.73 -11.79 7.55
C ILE A 33 -8.68 -12.74 8.08
N PHE A 34 -7.69 -12.21 8.79
CA PHE A 34 -6.54 -12.94 9.32
C PHE A 34 -6.56 -12.93 10.84
N HIS A 35 -6.47 -14.12 11.45
CA HIS A 35 -6.15 -14.23 12.88
C HIS A 35 -4.63 -14.17 13.03
N ALA A 36 -4.12 -13.05 13.55
CA ALA A 36 -2.70 -12.73 13.62
C ALA A 36 -2.01 -13.30 14.89
N GLY A 37 -2.77 -13.94 15.77
CA GLY A 37 -2.28 -14.48 17.04
C GLY A 37 -2.97 -13.85 18.25
N ASP A 38 -2.28 -13.81 19.37
CA ASP A 38 -2.81 -13.31 20.65
C ASP A 38 -3.11 -11.80 20.64
N LEU A 39 -3.57 -11.29 21.78
CA LEU A 39 -3.90 -9.88 21.94
C LEU A 39 -2.68 -9.01 21.59
N GLY A 40 -2.90 -8.02 20.72
CA GLY A 40 -1.84 -7.12 20.23
C GLY A 40 -1.22 -7.55 18.90
N SER A 41 -1.26 -8.84 18.52
CA SER A 41 -0.62 -9.32 17.28
C SER A 41 -1.25 -8.72 16.01
N GLY A 42 -2.54 -8.39 16.04
CA GLY A 42 -3.20 -7.69 14.93
C GLY A 42 -2.61 -6.30 14.67
N ASN A 43 -2.28 -5.56 15.74
CA ASN A 43 -1.63 -4.26 15.64
C ASN A 43 -0.19 -4.41 15.14
N GLY A 44 0.55 -5.39 15.67
CA GLY A 44 1.90 -5.71 15.21
C GLY A 44 1.93 -6.03 13.71
N ALA A 45 1.04 -6.92 13.24
CA ALA A 45 0.90 -7.24 11.83
C ALA A 45 0.59 -6.00 10.97
N LYS A 46 -0.28 -5.11 11.46
CA LYS A 46 -0.63 -3.86 10.76
C LYS A 46 0.55 -2.89 10.67
N ILE A 47 1.34 -2.77 11.74
CA ILE A 47 2.56 -1.95 11.76
C ILE A 47 3.57 -2.49 10.75
N CYS A 48 3.86 -3.81 10.77
CA CYS A 48 4.76 -4.44 9.81
C CYS A 48 4.32 -4.20 8.36
N ASN A 49 3.02 -4.38 8.06
CA ASN A 49 2.47 -4.12 6.73
C ASN A 49 2.65 -2.65 6.30
N ASN A 50 2.38 -1.70 7.19
CA ASN A 50 2.50 -0.28 6.87
C ASN A 50 3.96 0.17 6.73
N MET A 51 4.88 -0.40 7.51
CA MET A 51 6.31 -0.13 7.38
C MET A 51 6.85 -0.60 6.02
N ALA A 52 6.52 -1.84 5.63
CA ALA A 52 6.90 -2.37 4.32
C ALA A 52 6.33 -1.52 3.16
N LEU A 53 5.07 -1.07 3.29
CA LEU A 53 4.45 -0.17 2.34
C LEU A 53 5.21 1.16 2.23
N GLY A 54 5.60 1.75 3.36
CA GLY A 54 6.37 3.01 3.39
C GLY A 54 7.69 2.89 2.65
N ILE A 55 8.45 1.83 2.91
CA ILE A 55 9.73 1.56 2.21
C ILE A 55 9.49 1.39 0.71
N ALA A 56 8.49 0.61 0.32
CA ALA A 56 8.17 0.39 -1.09
C ALA A 56 7.74 1.69 -1.80
N MET A 57 7.04 2.59 -1.11
CA MET A 57 6.67 3.91 -1.64
C MET A 57 7.90 4.79 -1.88
N ILE A 58 8.86 4.80 -0.96
CA ILE A 58 10.12 5.54 -1.12
C ILE A 58 10.89 4.98 -2.33
N ALA A 59 11.10 3.66 -2.37
CA ALA A 59 11.83 3.01 -3.45
C ALA A 59 11.18 3.26 -4.83
N ALA A 60 9.85 3.18 -4.92
CA ALA A 60 9.11 3.48 -6.15
C ALA A 60 9.29 4.94 -6.58
N SER A 61 9.20 5.87 -5.64
CA SER A 61 9.33 7.31 -5.91
C SER A 61 10.74 7.65 -6.41
N GLU A 62 11.77 7.16 -5.72
CA GLU A 62 13.17 7.40 -6.09
C GLU A 62 13.52 6.78 -7.43
N SER A 63 13.04 5.56 -7.71
CA SER A 63 13.29 4.87 -9.00
C SER A 63 12.68 5.66 -10.18
N LEU A 64 11.45 6.15 -10.05
CA LEU A 64 10.78 6.93 -11.09
C LEU A 64 11.41 8.33 -11.25
N MET A 65 11.82 8.96 -10.15
CA MET A 65 12.56 10.23 -10.18
C MET A 65 13.94 10.08 -10.83
N LEU A 66 14.65 8.98 -10.56
CA LEU A 66 15.91 8.66 -11.22
C LEU A 66 15.70 8.48 -12.73
N ALA A 67 14.67 7.75 -13.15
CA ALA A 67 14.32 7.62 -14.57
C ALA A 67 14.12 8.98 -15.25
N LYS A 68 13.42 9.90 -14.58
CA LYS A 68 13.24 11.28 -15.06
C LYS A 68 14.58 12.03 -15.20
N ARG A 69 15.48 11.90 -14.21
CA ARG A 69 16.82 12.52 -14.25
C ARG A 69 17.71 11.94 -15.34
N LEU A 70 17.54 10.66 -15.66
CA LEU A 70 18.24 9.97 -16.75
C LEU A 70 17.61 10.24 -18.13
N ASN A 71 16.58 11.08 -18.22
CA ASN A 71 15.83 11.38 -19.45
C ASN A 71 15.23 10.12 -20.12
N ILE A 72 14.85 9.12 -19.33
CA ILE A 72 14.15 7.92 -19.82
C ILE A 72 12.65 8.19 -19.81
N ASP A 73 11.93 7.67 -20.80
CA ASP A 73 10.46 7.71 -20.83
C ASP A 73 9.88 7.00 -19.60
N ILE A 74 9.33 7.80 -18.69
CA ILE A 74 8.82 7.33 -17.39
C ILE A 74 7.67 6.34 -17.56
N LYS A 75 6.84 6.47 -18.61
CA LYS A 75 5.72 5.55 -18.84
C LYS A 75 6.24 4.16 -19.20
N LYS A 76 7.30 4.09 -20.02
CA LYS A 76 7.97 2.82 -20.34
C LYS A 76 8.66 2.22 -19.12
N VAL A 77 9.35 3.02 -18.31
CA VAL A 77 9.97 2.52 -17.07
C VAL A 77 8.91 1.97 -16.12
N HIS A 78 7.79 2.68 -15.95
CA HIS A 78 6.68 2.21 -15.12
C HIS A 78 6.11 0.88 -15.63
N GLU A 79 5.88 0.75 -16.94
CA GLU A 79 5.43 -0.49 -17.55
C GLU A 79 6.43 -1.64 -17.35
N ILE A 80 7.73 -1.38 -17.50
CA ILE A 80 8.79 -2.37 -17.24
C ILE A 80 8.76 -2.79 -15.77
N MET A 81 8.78 -1.84 -14.84
CA MET A 81 8.79 -2.13 -13.40
C MET A 81 7.56 -2.92 -12.98
N LYS A 82 6.38 -2.60 -13.54
CA LYS A 82 5.12 -3.33 -13.28
C LYS A 82 5.19 -4.80 -13.70
N ASN A 83 5.98 -5.14 -14.72
CA ASN A 83 6.10 -6.49 -15.27
C ASN A 83 7.43 -7.20 -14.91
N ALA A 84 8.27 -6.58 -14.08
CA ALA A 84 9.58 -7.10 -13.70
C ALA A 84 9.73 -7.22 -12.17
N SER A 85 10.93 -7.58 -11.70
CA SER A 85 11.25 -7.74 -10.27
C SER A 85 11.11 -6.46 -9.44
N GLY A 86 11.08 -5.29 -10.09
CA GLY A 86 10.80 -4.00 -9.46
C GLY A 86 9.32 -3.76 -9.09
N ASN A 87 8.44 -4.72 -9.38
CA ASN A 87 7.01 -4.57 -9.11
C ASN A 87 6.71 -4.53 -7.61
N SER A 88 5.76 -3.68 -7.23
CA SER A 88 5.24 -3.53 -5.87
C SER A 88 3.84 -2.92 -5.91
N TRP A 89 3.11 -2.93 -4.79
CA TRP A 89 1.77 -2.32 -4.73
C TRP A 89 1.78 -0.84 -5.13
N PRO A 90 2.73 0.00 -4.66
CA PRO A 90 2.86 1.38 -5.15
C PRO A 90 3.07 1.44 -6.67
N ILE A 91 3.93 0.61 -7.26
CA ILE A 91 4.11 0.64 -8.73
C ILE A 91 2.83 0.22 -9.48
N SER A 92 2.18 -0.87 -9.07
CA SER A 92 1.07 -1.45 -9.83
C SER A 92 -0.28 -0.78 -9.62
N VAL A 93 -0.55 -0.31 -8.41
CA VAL A 93 -1.89 0.12 -7.96
C VAL A 93 -1.93 1.60 -7.58
N TYR A 94 -0.83 2.13 -7.05
CA TYR A 94 -0.77 3.49 -6.51
C TYR A 94 0.58 4.16 -6.79
N PRO A 95 0.90 4.46 -8.05
CA PRO A 95 2.19 5.04 -8.39
C PRO A 95 2.30 6.44 -7.77
N PRO A 96 3.49 6.85 -7.29
CA PRO A 96 3.66 8.12 -6.61
C PRO A 96 3.78 9.33 -7.55
N LEU A 97 3.81 9.13 -8.87
CA LEU A 97 4.03 10.20 -9.85
C LEU A 97 2.71 10.68 -10.50
N PRO A 98 2.36 11.98 -10.35
CA PRO A 98 1.19 12.56 -10.98
C PRO A 98 1.19 12.38 -12.50
N GLY A 99 0.03 11.98 -13.05
CA GLY A 99 -0.15 11.80 -14.49
C GLY A 99 0.41 10.48 -15.06
N LEU A 100 0.89 9.57 -14.22
CA LEU A 100 1.34 8.25 -14.64
C LEU A 100 0.17 7.29 -14.91
N ILE A 101 -0.91 7.42 -14.15
CA ILE A 101 -2.18 6.70 -14.34
C ILE A 101 -3.36 7.65 -14.20
N ASP A 102 -4.48 7.30 -14.83
CA ASP A 102 -5.74 8.04 -14.69
C ASP A 102 -6.32 7.87 -13.28
N GLY A 103 -6.86 8.95 -12.70
CA GLY A 103 -7.56 8.91 -11.41
C GLY A 103 -6.66 8.89 -10.17
N HIS A 104 -5.47 9.49 -10.24
CA HIS A 104 -4.49 9.56 -9.16
C HIS A 104 -5.14 9.92 -7.81
N PRO A 105 -5.15 9.02 -6.81
CA PRO A 105 -5.76 9.37 -5.54
C PRO A 105 -4.83 10.34 -4.81
N LEU A 106 -5.38 11.47 -4.39
CA LEU A 106 -4.69 12.52 -3.64
C LEU A 106 -4.50 12.10 -2.18
N ILE A 107 -3.63 11.12 -1.91
CA ILE A 107 -3.17 10.86 -0.55
C ILE A 107 -1.64 10.88 -0.57
N ILE A 108 -1.12 11.93 0.06
CA ILE A 108 0.28 12.31 0.30
C ILE A 108 0.91 13.13 -0.84
N ILE A 109 0.57 14.43 -0.85
CA ILE A 109 1.54 15.47 -1.18
C ILE A 109 2.62 15.40 -0.08
N ILE A 110 3.72 14.67 -0.33
CA ILE A 110 4.94 14.89 0.47
C ILE A 110 5.43 16.26 0.01
N VAL A 111 5.50 17.19 0.96
CA VAL A 111 6.03 18.54 0.79
C VAL A 111 7.37 18.45 0.05
N GLN A 112 7.40 18.91 -1.20
CA GLN A 112 8.65 19.32 -1.84
C GLN A 112 9.14 20.52 -1.03
N VAL A 113 10.04 20.30 -0.07
CA VAL A 113 10.92 21.37 0.39
C VAL A 113 11.99 21.50 -0.68
N SER A 114 11.69 22.28 -1.73
CA SER A 114 12.74 22.84 -2.56
C SER A 114 13.46 23.90 -1.74
N LEU A 115 14.66 23.59 -1.27
CA LEU A 115 15.66 24.64 -1.07
C LEU A 115 16.02 25.14 -2.47
N GLN A 116 15.34 26.20 -2.90
CA GLN A 116 15.87 27.11 -3.90
C GLN A 116 16.72 28.13 -3.14
N GLU A 117 18.03 28.05 -3.35
CA GLU A 117 18.83 29.26 -3.53
C GLU A 117 18.97 29.49 -5.04
#